data_AF-A0A2S8SQ80-F1
#
_entry.id   AF-A0A2S8SQ80-F1
#
_cell.length_a   1.000
_cell.length_b   1.000
_cell.length_c   1.000
_cell.angle_alpha   90.00
_cell.angle_beta   90.00
_cell.angle_gamma   90.00
#
_symmetry.space_group_name_H-M   'P 1'
#
loop_
_entity.id
_entity.type
_entity.pdbx_description
1 polymer ?
#
loop_
_entity_poly.entity_id
_entity_poly.type
_entity_poly.pdbx_seq_one_letter_code
_entity_poly.pdbx_strand_id
1 'polypeptide(L)'
;MIITPWPNLEIIAQNRGIVDPYRSENAALFRGEEAFDAAVTGRARWSKPSPEPALDADFESVLLDSIDQNAAIISGLARELARVIAEFYGADDKPILVAILRAGVPITALLSLLLEEKWGETVPTRAFSLFYGLGWDEKALENIVAEFPGRPLLFVDGWTSGGNVAIELKRAFEGWKRAGKADFTRGQNPKLAVLCDPRGKADFRAVRADLFVPSACFTAPETLGFSRGFALGENEMFGVYEFPSALLKPLWLQKWLEVLDAAPAPLPPDEGAQTEAPPPNVRVDVNEVVRALINRDPREIWLCDEELAARKHLAPLLHLAKLRSVPVRFGSEKPRRWGAIAAAQMA
;
A
#
# COMPACT_ATOMS: atom_id res chain seq x y z
N MET A 1 4.73 4.51 21.75
CA MET A 1 5.27 3.68 20.66
C MET A 1 4.16 2.73 20.26
N ILE A 2 3.76 2.71 18.99
CA ILE A 2 2.72 1.80 18.49
C ILE A 2 3.38 0.46 18.24
N ILE A 3 2.88 -0.59 18.88
CA ILE A 3 3.43 -1.94 18.72
C ILE A 3 3.02 -2.43 17.33
N THR A 4 4.01 -2.71 16.48
CA THR A 4 3.80 -3.35 15.19
C THR A 4 4.12 -4.84 15.29
N PRO A 5 3.30 -5.70 14.68
CA PRO A 5 3.61 -7.12 14.57
C PRO A 5 4.67 -7.44 13.50
N TRP A 6 5.12 -6.44 12.72
CA TRP A 6 6.13 -6.61 11.68
C TRP A 6 7.57 -6.48 12.23
N PRO A 7 8.48 -7.39 11.87
CA PRO A 7 9.86 -7.34 12.35
C PRO A 7 10.59 -6.11 11.82
N ASN A 8 11.45 -5.52 12.67
CA ASN A 8 12.34 -4.40 12.30
C ASN A 8 11.62 -3.16 11.73
N LEU A 9 10.33 -2.99 12.00
CA LEU A 9 9.53 -1.83 11.58
C LEU A 9 9.18 -0.96 12.79
N GLU A 10 9.28 0.35 12.65
CA GLU A 10 8.79 1.29 13.65
C GLU A 10 7.81 2.28 13.02
N ILE A 11 6.64 2.44 13.64
CA ILE A 11 5.60 3.36 13.17
C ILE A 11 5.78 4.69 13.88
N ILE A 12 5.90 5.75 13.09
CA ILE A 12 6.02 7.12 13.58
C ILE A 12 4.66 7.80 13.41
N ALA A 13 3.84 7.72 14.46
CA ALA A 13 2.53 8.34 14.54
C ALA A 13 2.14 8.57 16.01
N GLN A 14 1.19 9.47 16.26
CA GLN A 14 0.59 9.65 17.58
C GLN A 14 -0.48 8.57 17.84
N ASN A 15 -0.30 7.76 18.88
CA ASN A 15 -1.35 6.85 19.34
C ASN A 15 -2.49 7.66 20.00
N ARG A 16 -3.71 7.50 19.49
CA ARG A 16 -4.93 8.19 19.93
C ARG A 16 -5.86 7.32 20.79
N GLY A 17 -5.36 6.20 21.26
CA GLY A 17 -6.06 5.24 22.11
C GLY A 17 -6.37 3.93 21.36
N ILE A 18 -6.88 2.96 22.11
CA ILE A 18 -7.32 1.67 21.59
C ILE A 18 -8.80 1.78 21.21
N VAL A 19 -9.14 1.44 19.97
CA VAL A 19 -10.51 1.50 19.43
C VAL A 19 -10.86 0.16 18.79
N ASP A 20 -12.02 -0.39 19.11
CA ASP A 20 -12.58 -1.50 18.33
C ASP A 20 -13.35 -0.90 17.13
N PRO A 21 -12.88 -1.06 15.88
CA PRO A 21 -13.50 -0.42 14.72
C PRO A 21 -14.87 -1.01 14.37
N TYR A 22 -15.23 -2.17 14.93
CA TYR A 22 -16.46 -2.88 14.62
C TYR A 22 -17.61 -2.57 15.59
N ARG A 23 -17.34 -1.78 16.64
CA ARG A 23 -18.34 -1.33 17.60
C ARG A 23 -19.10 -0.10 17.10
N SER A 24 -20.42 -0.15 17.17
CA SER A 24 -21.28 0.92 16.66
C SER A 24 -21.07 2.25 17.39
N GLU A 25 -20.71 2.23 18.68
CA GLU A 25 -20.38 3.44 19.43
C GLU A 25 -19.15 4.19 18.89
N ASN A 26 -18.25 3.49 18.17
CA ASN A 26 -17.03 4.06 17.61
C ASN A 26 -17.19 4.53 16.17
N ALA A 27 -18.35 4.31 15.53
CA ALA A 27 -18.55 4.63 14.11
C ALA A 27 -18.23 6.09 13.78
N ALA A 28 -18.51 7.03 14.69
CA ALA A 28 -18.25 8.45 14.50
C ALA A 28 -16.74 8.82 14.46
N LEU A 29 -15.84 7.94 14.89
CA LEU A 29 -14.39 8.13 14.83
C LEU A 29 -13.83 7.90 13.43
N PHE A 30 -14.56 7.22 12.56
CA PHE A 30 -14.17 6.95 11.18
C PHE A 30 -14.93 7.89 10.23
N ARG A 31 -14.34 8.18 9.06
CA ARG A 31 -15.01 8.99 8.03
C ARG A 31 -16.06 8.18 7.29
N GLY A 32 -17.15 8.80 6.87
CA GLY A 32 -18.06 8.26 5.88
C GLY A 32 -17.72 8.74 4.46
N GLU A 33 -18.69 8.59 3.55
CA GLU A 33 -18.55 9.02 2.16
C GLU A 33 -18.42 10.55 2.00
N GLU A 34 -18.78 11.34 3.02
CA GLU A 34 -18.63 12.80 3.01
C GLU A 34 -17.19 13.27 2.75
N ALA A 35 -16.19 12.45 3.11
CA ALA A 35 -14.79 12.77 2.84
C ALA A 35 -14.44 12.79 1.34
N PHE A 36 -15.29 12.23 0.48
CA PHE A 36 -15.11 12.21 -0.97
C PHE A 36 -15.84 13.35 -1.68
N ASP A 37 -16.58 14.20 -0.96
CA ASP A 37 -17.12 15.43 -1.53
C ASP A 37 -15.98 16.32 -2.06
N ALA A 38 -16.20 16.92 -3.22
CA ALA A 38 -15.22 17.78 -3.87
C ALA A 38 -14.85 19.01 -3.02
N ALA A 39 -15.77 19.50 -2.18
CA ALA A 39 -15.55 20.63 -1.28
C ALA A 39 -14.68 20.26 -0.07
N VAL A 40 -14.63 18.98 0.31
CA VAL A 40 -13.84 18.52 1.47
C VAL A 40 -12.42 18.22 1.00
N THR A 41 -11.47 19.11 1.29
CA THR A 41 -10.08 18.99 0.84
C THR A 41 -9.07 19.10 1.99
N GLY A 42 -7.79 18.83 1.70
CA GLY A 42 -6.69 19.00 2.64
C GLY A 42 -6.91 18.24 3.95
N ARG A 43 -6.59 18.89 5.07
CA ARG A 43 -6.64 18.29 6.42
C ARG A 43 -8.06 17.87 6.83
N ALA A 44 -9.10 18.56 6.37
CA ALA A 44 -10.49 18.18 6.64
C ALA A 44 -10.83 16.78 6.07
N ARG A 45 -10.38 16.48 4.84
CA ARG A 45 -10.56 15.17 4.17
C ARG A 45 -9.92 14.01 4.93
N TRP A 46 -8.80 14.30 5.60
CA TRP A 46 -7.96 13.30 6.26
C TRP A 46 -8.09 13.36 7.78
N SER A 47 -9.06 14.09 8.33
CA SER A 47 -9.24 14.31 9.77
C SER A 47 -9.68 13.07 10.56
N LYS A 48 -10.20 12.06 9.85
CA LYS A 48 -10.59 10.76 10.40
C LYS A 48 -10.04 9.62 9.56
N PRO A 49 -9.69 8.47 10.17
CA PRO A 49 -9.32 7.28 9.44
C PRO A 49 -10.50 6.78 8.60
N SER A 50 -10.20 6.03 7.54
CA SER A 50 -11.26 5.30 6.83
C SER A 50 -11.76 4.13 7.67
N PRO A 51 -13.02 3.71 7.50
CA PRO A 51 -13.55 2.52 8.14
C PRO A 51 -12.76 1.28 7.70
N GLU A 52 -12.81 0.25 8.54
CA GLU A 52 -12.28 -1.08 8.24
C GLU A 52 -13.46 -2.00 7.90
N PRO A 53 -13.42 -2.72 6.76
CA PRO A 53 -14.51 -3.61 6.40
C PRO A 53 -14.55 -4.80 7.35
N ALA A 54 -15.76 -5.20 7.76
CA ALA A 54 -15.94 -6.48 8.44
C ALA A 54 -15.73 -7.60 7.41
N LEU A 55 -14.67 -8.38 7.58
CA LEU A 55 -14.42 -9.57 6.77
C LEU A 55 -15.15 -10.76 7.42
N ASP A 56 -15.74 -11.63 6.59
CA ASP A 56 -16.37 -12.85 7.09
C ASP A 56 -15.32 -13.93 7.43
N ALA A 57 -15.76 -14.99 8.11
CA ALA A 57 -14.88 -16.08 8.54
C ALA A 57 -14.25 -16.84 7.36
N ASP A 58 -14.94 -16.89 6.22
CA ASP A 58 -14.48 -17.61 5.02
C ASP A 58 -13.36 -16.86 4.30
N PHE A 59 -13.34 -15.53 4.38
CA PHE A 59 -12.34 -14.70 3.70
C PHE A 59 -10.91 -15.00 4.14
N GLU A 60 -10.71 -15.34 5.42
CA GLU A 60 -9.40 -15.73 5.94
C GLU A 60 -8.82 -16.92 5.17
N SER A 61 -9.60 -17.99 4.98
CA SER A 61 -9.15 -19.16 4.19
C SER A 61 -8.85 -18.77 2.74
N VAL A 62 -9.75 -18.01 2.11
CA VAL A 62 -9.58 -17.58 0.71
C VAL A 62 -8.31 -16.75 0.52
N LEU A 63 -8.01 -15.87 1.47
CA LEU A 63 -6.81 -15.04 1.40
C LEU A 63 -5.54 -15.85 1.64
N LEU A 64 -5.51 -16.74 2.63
CA LEU A 64 -4.35 -17.57 2.93
C LEU A 64 -4.03 -18.52 1.77
N ASP A 65 -5.05 -19.16 1.18
CA ASP A 65 -4.88 -19.96 -0.04
C ASP A 65 -4.35 -19.12 -1.20
N SER A 66 -4.82 -17.88 -1.34
CA SER A 66 -4.34 -16.96 -2.36
C SER A 66 -2.88 -16.53 -2.12
N ILE A 67 -2.44 -16.37 -0.87
CA ILE A 67 -1.03 -16.09 -0.56
C ILE A 67 -0.17 -17.28 -0.99
N ASP A 68 -0.56 -18.51 -0.61
CA ASP A 68 0.17 -19.73 -0.95
C ASP A 68 0.26 -19.93 -2.48
N GLN A 69 -0.85 -19.73 -3.20
CA GLN A 69 -0.87 -19.83 -4.68
C GLN A 69 0.00 -18.79 -5.38
N ASN A 70 0.18 -17.61 -4.77
CA ASN A 70 0.97 -16.52 -5.33
C ASN A 70 2.37 -16.42 -4.73
N ALA A 71 2.77 -17.32 -3.82
CA ALA A 71 4.04 -17.21 -3.09
C ALA A 71 5.25 -17.12 -4.03
N ALA A 72 5.31 -17.97 -5.05
CA ALA A 72 6.42 -18.00 -6.01
C ALA A 72 6.53 -16.68 -6.83
N ILE A 73 5.40 -16.10 -7.26
CA ILE A 73 5.42 -14.84 -8.01
C ILE A 73 5.76 -13.65 -7.09
N ILE A 74 5.23 -13.63 -5.87
CA ILE A 74 5.54 -12.58 -4.87
C ILE A 74 7.02 -12.63 -4.47
N SER A 75 7.57 -13.83 -4.25
CA SER A 75 9.01 -14.05 -3.99
C SER A 75 9.85 -13.48 -5.14
N GLY A 76 9.47 -13.78 -6.39
CA GLY A 76 10.13 -13.23 -7.58
C GLY A 76 10.08 -11.70 -7.61
N LEU A 77 8.90 -11.10 -7.37
CA LEU A 77 8.71 -9.65 -7.38
C LEU A 77 9.54 -8.96 -6.30
N ALA A 78 9.50 -9.48 -5.06
CA ALA A 78 10.25 -8.91 -3.95
C ALA A 78 11.76 -9.00 -4.16
N ARG A 79 12.26 -10.14 -4.65
CA ARG A 79 13.67 -10.36 -4.95
C ARG A 79 14.17 -9.49 -6.10
N GLU A 80 13.37 -9.31 -7.15
CA GLU A 80 13.70 -8.42 -8.25
C GLU A 80 13.74 -6.95 -7.80
N LEU A 81 12.74 -6.51 -7.03
CA LEU A 81 12.72 -5.15 -6.49
C LEU A 81 13.93 -4.90 -5.57
N ALA A 82 14.25 -5.85 -4.68
CA ALA A 82 15.43 -5.78 -3.82
C ALA A 82 16.73 -5.75 -4.63
N ARG A 83 16.84 -6.52 -5.73
CA ARG A 83 17.98 -6.49 -6.65
C ARG A 83 18.16 -5.12 -7.27
N VAL A 84 17.10 -4.55 -7.85
CA VAL A 84 17.12 -3.22 -8.48
C VAL A 84 17.50 -2.13 -7.48
N ILE A 85 16.97 -2.19 -6.25
CA ILE A 85 17.31 -1.25 -5.17
C ILE A 85 18.80 -1.39 -4.79
N ALA A 86 19.27 -2.62 -4.56
CA ALA A 86 20.65 -2.87 -4.13
C ALA A 86 21.69 -2.53 -5.22
N GLU A 87 21.34 -2.62 -6.50
CA GLU A 87 22.21 -2.18 -7.60
C GLU A 87 22.29 -0.67 -7.71
N PHE A 88 21.21 0.04 -7.37
CA PHE A 88 21.20 1.51 -7.37
C PHE A 88 21.97 2.07 -6.18
N TYR A 89 21.76 1.53 -4.98
CA TYR A 89 22.38 2.01 -3.75
C TYR A 89 23.67 1.25 -3.45
N GLY A 90 24.80 1.96 -3.53
CA GLY A 90 26.12 1.43 -3.17
C GLY A 90 26.28 1.22 -1.65
N ALA A 91 27.41 0.63 -1.26
CA ALA A 91 27.70 0.28 0.14
C ALA A 91 27.61 1.47 1.11
N ASP A 92 28.02 2.67 0.67
CA ASP A 92 28.04 3.89 1.49
C ASP A 92 26.76 4.74 1.40
N ASP A 93 25.75 4.31 0.64
CA ASP A 93 24.52 5.09 0.39
C ASP A 93 23.23 4.27 0.64
N LYS A 94 23.30 3.25 1.51
CA LYS A 94 22.15 2.39 1.81
C LYS A 94 21.00 3.21 2.46
N PRO A 95 19.79 3.19 1.89
CA PRO A 95 18.69 3.99 2.37
C PRO A 95 18.06 3.45 3.66
N ILE A 96 17.31 4.32 4.33
CA ILE A 96 16.27 3.92 5.28
C ILE A 96 15.01 3.61 4.48
N LEU A 97 14.37 2.47 4.73
CA LEU A 97 13.09 2.16 4.10
C LEU A 97 11.96 2.87 4.85
N VAL A 98 11.13 3.59 4.12
CA VAL A 98 9.97 4.31 4.66
C VAL A 98 8.71 3.72 4.04
N ALA A 99 8.04 2.84 4.79
CA ALA A 99 6.74 2.30 4.41
C ALA A 99 5.68 3.41 4.42
N ILE A 100 5.05 3.66 3.28
CA ILE A 100 3.88 4.53 3.21
C ILE A 100 2.70 3.75 3.78
N LEU A 101 2.12 4.29 4.85
CA LEU A 101 0.98 3.65 5.48
C LEU A 101 -0.22 3.64 4.51
N ARG A 102 -0.87 2.50 4.25
CA ARG A 102 -0.69 1.16 4.87
C ARG A 102 -0.08 0.13 3.93
N ALA A 103 -0.28 0.27 2.61
CA ALA A 103 0.07 -0.75 1.63
C ALA A 103 1.59 -0.97 1.49
N GLY A 104 2.42 0.00 1.88
CA GLY A 104 3.88 -0.17 1.89
C GLY A 104 4.41 -1.11 2.97
N VAL A 105 3.71 -1.26 4.11
CA VAL A 105 4.20 -2.05 5.25
C VAL A 105 4.54 -3.50 4.90
N PRO A 106 3.62 -4.29 4.31
CA PRO A 106 3.92 -5.68 3.97
C PRO A 106 5.06 -5.79 2.95
N ILE A 107 5.25 -4.80 2.08
CA ILE A 107 6.33 -4.82 1.08
C ILE A 107 7.67 -4.48 1.73
N THR A 108 7.70 -3.45 2.56
CA THR A 108 8.89 -3.07 3.34
C THR A 108 9.39 -4.21 4.20
N ALA A 109 8.50 -5.02 4.77
CA ALA A 109 8.88 -6.19 5.57
C ALA A 109 9.59 -7.28 4.75
N LEU A 110 9.19 -7.49 3.49
CA LEU A 110 9.91 -8.41 2.60
C LEU A 110 11.24 -7.81 2.14
N LEU A 111 11.23 -6.52 1.77
CA LEU A 111 12.41 -5.83 1.28
C LEU A 111 13.50 -5.69 2.34
N SER A 112 13.14 -5.45 3.61
CA SER A 112 14.13 -5.37 4.68
C SER A 112 14.93 -6.67 4.80
N LEU A 113 14.27 -7.81 4.89
CA LEU A 113 14.92 -9.13 4.97
C LEU A 113 15.85 -9.39 3.78
N LEU A 114 15.38 -9.11 2.56
CA LEU A 114 16.16 -9.32 1.34
C LEU A 114 17.35 -8.36 1.21
N LEU A 115 17.19 -7.11 1.62
CA LEU A 115 18.25 -6.11 1.58
C LEU A 115 19.26 -6.30 2.71
N GLU A 116 18.84 -6.79 3.87
CA GLU A 116 19.74 -7.21 4.96
C GLU A 116 20.66 -8.34 4.51
N GLU A 117 20.12 -9.34 3.81
CA GLU A 117 20.92 -10.41 3.20
C GLU A 117 21.93 -9.85 2.18
N LYS A 118 21.49 -8.92 1.32
CA LYS A 118 22.33 -8.30 0.27
C LYS A 118 23.43 -7.41 0.84
N TRP A 119 23.13 -6.64 1.89
CA TRP A 119 24.01 -5.60 2.42
C TRP A 119 24.80 -6.03 3.66
N GLY A 120 24.48 -7.19 4.24
CA GLY A 120 25.16 -7.75 5.40
C GLY A 120 24.92 -6.98 6.71
N GLU A 121 23.88 -6.14 6.78
CA GLU A 121 23.53 -5.36 7.97
C GLU A 121 22.03 -5.09 8.04
N THR A 122 21.53 -4.85 9.25
CA THR A 122 20.13 -4.48 9.50
C THR A 122 19.73 -3.22 8.72
N VAL A 123 18.61 -3.28 8.00
CA VAL A 123 18.08 -2.15 7.24
C VAL A 123 17.06 -1.43 8.11
N PRO A 124 17.31 -0.20 8.59
CA PRO A 124 16.32 0.46 9.41
C PRO A 124 15.06 0.72 8.60
N THR A 125 13.91 0.37 9.16
CA THR A 125 12.62 0.62 8.51
C THR A 125 11.68 1.42 9.39
N ARG A 126 11.03 2.41 8.78
CA ARG A 126 10.10 3.32 9.43
C ARG A 126 8.79 3.32 8.65
N ALA A 127 7.69 3.65 9.29
CA ALA A 127 6.40 3.81 8.62
C ALA A 127 5.73 5.11 9.06
N PHE A 128 5.21 5.87 8.11
CA PHE A 128 4.36 7.03 8.41
C PHE A 128 3.30 7.25 7.32
N SER A 129 2.38 8.16 7.61
CA SER A 129 1.25 8.46 6.74
C SER A 129 1.59 9.50 5.67
N LEU A 130 1.15 9.25 4.44
CA LEU A 130 1.17 10.20 3.34
C LEU A 130 -0.21 10.26 2.70
N PHE A 131 -0.73 11.47 2.53
CA PHE A 131 -2.07 11.72 2.02
C PHE A 131 -2.04 12.57 0.77
N TYR A 132 -2.64 12.05 -0.30
CA TYR A 132 -2.81 12.82 -1.53
C TYR A 132 -3.61 14.10 -1.26
N GLY A 133 -3.11 15.23 -1.74
CA GLY A 133 -3.71 16.54 -1.53
C GLY A 133 -3.33 17.22 -0.21
N LEU A 134 -2.74 16.50 0.76
CA LEU A 134 -2.24 17.07 2.03
C LEU A 134 -0.71 16.99 2.18
N GLY A 135 -0.07 15.88 1.82
CA GLY A 135 1.36 15.64 2.02
C GLY A 135 1.67 14.50 2.98
N TRP A 136 2.95 14.33 3.28
CA TRP A 136 3.43 13.45 4.34
C TRP A 136 3.23 14.06 5.72
N ASP A 137 3.30 13.22 6.75
CA ASP A 137 3.50 13.65 8.11
C ASP A 137 4.88 14.30 8.29
N GLU A 138 4.92 15.64 8.33
CA GLU A 138 6.17 16.39 8.46
C GLU A 138 6.89 16.09 9.78
N LYS A 139 6.17 15.86 10.88
CA LYS A 139 6.79 15.55 12.18
C LYS A 139 7.39 14.17 12.21
N ALA A 140 6.75 13.20 11.58
CA ALA A 140 7.33 11.89 11.41
C ALA A 140 8.62 11.94 10.57
N LEU A 141 8.60 12.69 9.47
CA LEU A 141 9.77 12.83 8.61
C LEU A 141 10.92 13.58 9.29
N GLU A 142 10.64 14.65 10.05
CA GLU A 142 11.62 15.36 10.88
C GLU A 142 12.33 14.40 11.84
N ASN A 143 11.58 13.53 12.52
CA ASN A 143 12.14 12.55 13.44
C ASN A 143 13.07 11.57 12.74
N ILE A 144 12.67 11.03 11.59
CA ILE A 144 13.48 10.05 10.84
C ILE A 144 14.79 10.69 10.34
N VAL A 145 14.72 11.91 9.82
CA VAL A 145 15.91 12.63 9.33
C VAL A 145 16.85 12.99 10.47
N ALA A 146 16.32 13.32 11.66
CA ALA A 146 17.12 13.58 12.84
C ALA A 146 17.77 12.30 13.40
N GLU A 147 17.06 11.16 13.33
CA GLU A 147 17.55 9.85 13.78
C GLU A 147 18.64 9.30 12.85
N PHE A 148 18.51 9.50 11.53
CA PHE A 148 19.43 9.00 10.51
C PHE A 148 20.03 10.14 9.66
N PRO A 149 20.84 11.03 10.26
CA PRO A 149 21.32 12.22 9.58
C PRO A 149 22.15 11.86 8.34
N GLY A 150 21.77 12.45 7.21
CA GLY A 150 22.45 12.27 5.93
C GLY A 150 22.19 10.94 5.22
N ARG A 151 21.42 9.99 5.79
CA ARG A 151 21.05 8.77 5.05
C ARG A 151 19.89 9.05 4.09
N PRO A 152 19.93 8.53 2.86
CA PRO A 152 18.81 8.72 1.94
C PRO A 152 17.58 7.97 2.44
N LEU A 153 16.39 8.49 2.14
CA LEU A 153 15.14 7.78 2.38
C LEU A 153 14.61 7.17 1.07
N LEU A 154 14.19 5.91 1.15
CA LEU A 154 13.48 5.21 0.09
C LEU A 154 12.04 4.96 0.52
N PHE A 155 11.08 5.57 -0.17
CA PHE A 155 9.67 5.33 0.11
C PHE A 155 9.22 4.03 -0.54
N VAL A 156 8.42 3.26 0.18
CA VAL A 156 7.92 1.96 -0.26
C VAL A 156 6.40 1.94 -0.20
N ASP A 157 5.77 1.47 -1.26
CA ASP A 157 4.33 1.19 -1.33
C ASP A 157 4.07 -0.20 -1.97
N GLY A 158 2.83 -0.65 -1.94
CA GLY A 158 2.40 -1.94 -2.51
C GLY A 158 2.58 -2.02 -4.03
N TRP A 159 1.89 -1.10 -4.71
CA TRP A 159 1.82 -0.96 -6.16
C TRP A 159 1.54 0.51 -6.47
N THR A 160 1.63 0.90 -7.74
CA THR A 160 1.15 2.21 -8.16
C THR A 160 0.43 2.12 -9.49
N SER A 161 -0.70 2.83 -9.56
CA SER A 161 -1.50 3.00 -10.77
C SER A 161 -1.34 4.45 -11.24
N GLY A 162 -2.31 5.32 -10.93
CA GLY A 162 -2.34 6.73 -11.34
C GLY A 162 -1.16 7.59 -10.86
N GLY A 163 -0.24 7.04 -10.05
CA GLY A 163 0.95 7.74 -9.59
C GLY A 163 0.69 8.81 -8.53
N ASN A 164 -0.48 8.80 -7.89
CA ASN A 164 -0.86 9.79 -6.88
C ASN A 164 0.20 9.92 -5.78
N VAL A 165 0.74 8.80 -5.31
CA VAL A 165 1.80 8.78 -4.29
C VAL A 165 3.09 9.42 -4.81
N ALA A 166 3.55 9.06 -6.02
CA ALA A 166 4.74 9.65 -6.62
C ALA A 166 4.60 11.16 -6.87
N ILE A 167 3.41 11.61 -7.30
CA ILE A 167 3.08 13.02 -7.47
C ILE A 167 3.12 13.75 -6.12
N GLU A 168 2.51 13.14 -5.10
CA GLU A 168 2.43 13.71 -3.76
C GLU A 168 3.82 13.82 -3.10
N LEU A 169 4.67 12.80 -3.24
CA LEU A 169 6.05 12.83 -2.77
C LEU A 169 6.83 14.01 -3.36
N LYS A 170 6.73 14.23 -4.67
CA LYS A 170 7.40 15.36 -5.34
C LYS A 170 6.86 16.70 -4.84
N ARG A 171 5.54 16.84 -4.75
CA ARG A 171 4.88 18.06 -4.26
C ARG A 171 5.27 18.40 -2.82
N ALA A 172 5.20 17.41 -1.93
CA ALA A 172 5.56 17.57 -0.53
C ALA A 172 7.05 17.92 -0.38
N PHE A 173 7.91 17.33 -1.21
CA PHE A 173 9.35 17.63 -1.20
C PHE A 173 9.68 19.06 -1.62
N GLU A 174 8.97 19.61 -2.59
CA GLU A 174 9.11 21.03 -2.94
C GLU A 174 8.77 21.94 -1.76
N GLY A 175 7.72 21.59 -1.00
CA GLY A 175 7.36 22.29 0.24
C GLY A 175 8.47 22.20 1.29
N TRP A 176 8.97 20.99 1.53
CA TRP A 176 10.07 20.70 2.45
C TRP A 176 11.34 21.49 2.14
N LYS A 177 11.76 21.52 0.87
CA LYS A 177 12.89 22.33 0.42
C LYS A 177 12.66 23.83 0.60
N ARG A 178 11.47 24.33 0.24
CA ARG A 178 11.12 25.75 0.42
C ARG A 178 11.15 26.17 1.90
N ALA A 179 10.83 25.25 2.81
CA ALA A 179 10.92 25.45 4.25
C ALA A 179 12.36 25.36 4.81
N GLY A 180 13.38 25.18 3.97
CA GLY A 180 14.78 25.12 4.38
C GLY A 180 15.14 23.88 5.19
N LYS A 181 14.36 22.80 5.05
CA LYS A 181 14.56 21.55 5.81
C LYS A 181 15.72 20.73 5.24
N ALA A 182 16.30 19.88 6.08
CA ALA A 182 17.44 19.04 5.72
C ALA A 182 17.11 18.11 4.54
N ASP A 183 18.03 18.03 3.59
CA ASP A 183 17.87 17.16 2.43
C ASP A 183 18.16 15.69 2.79
N PHE A 184 17.18 14.83 2.52
CA PHE A 184 17.25 13.39 2.71
C PHE A 184 17.31 12.60 1.39
N THR A 185 17.53 13.30 0.27
CA THR A 185 17.49 12.72 -1.08
C THR A 185 18.85 12.74 -1.79
N ARG A 186 19.91 13.21 -1.12
CA ARG A 186 21.26 13.40 -1.70
C ARG A 186 21.25 14.30 -2.94
N GLY A 187 20.49 15.39 -2.89
CA GLY A 187 20.36 16.37 -3.96
C GLY A 187 19.44 15.94 -5.12
N GLN A 188 18.70 14.83 -4.97
CA GLN A 188 17.79 14.31 -6.00
C GLN A 188 16.32 14.63 -5.65
N ASN A 189 15.40 13.76 -6.07
CA ASN A 189 14.00 13.75 -5.65
C ASN A 189 13.75 12.52 -4.77
N PRO A 190 12.70 12.52 -3.92
CA PRO A 190 12.27 11.32 -3.21
C PRO A 190 11.98 10.20 -4.20
N LYS A 191 12.43 9.00 -3.86
CA LYS A 191 12.24 7.81 -4.70
C LYS A 191 11.15 6.93 -4.13
N LEU A 192 10.34 6.37 -5.02
CA LEU A 192 9.29 5.39 -4.70
C LEU A 192 9.66 4.01 -5.24
N ALA A 193 9.56 2.99 -4.37
CA ALA A 193 9.67 1.58 -4.71
C ALA A 193 8.33 0.86 -4.55
N VAL A 194 7.93 0.06 -5.54
CA VAL A 194 6.69 -0.74 -5.52
C VAL A 194 6.88 -2.10 -6.19
N LEU A 195 6.04 -3.10 -5.90
CA LEU A 195 6.11 -4.38 -6.62
C LEU A 195 5.65 -4.22 -8.08
N CYS A 196 4.44 -3.67 -8.26
CA CYS A 196 3.80 -3.52 -9.57
C CYS A 196 3.57 -2.04 -9.91
N ASP A 197 4.00 -1.63 -11.10
CA ASP A 197 3.80 -0.27 -11.60
C ASP A 197 3.40 -0.27 -13.09
N PRO A 198 2.13 -0.59 -13.41
CA PRO A 198 1.68 -0.69 -14.79
C PRO A 198 1.84 0.58 -15.63
N ARG A 199 2.00 1.73 -14.96
CA ARG A 199 2.00 3.06 -15.60
C ARG A 199 3.35 3.77 -15.53
N GLY A 200 4.38 3.13 -14.98
CA GLY A 200 5.74 3.65 -14.93
C GLY A 200 5.90 4.94 -14.13
N LYS A 201 5.29 5.01 -12.95
CA LYS A 201 5.31 6.18 -12.06
C LYS A 201 6.34 6.09 -10.93
N ALA A 202 6.75 4.88 -10.55
CA ALA A 202 7.73 4.64 -9.49
C ALA A 202 9.16 4.69 -10.05
N ASP A 203 10.11 5.05 -9.19
CA ASP A 203 11.54 5.04 -9.50
C ASP A 203 12.09 3.62 -9.54
N PHE A 204 11.61 2.76 -8.63
CA PHE A 204 11.95 1.35 -8.58
C PHE A 204 10.68 0.49 -8.63
N ARG A 205 10.71 -0.55 -9.45
CA ARG A 205 9.62 -1.51 -9.60
C ARG A 205 10.18 -2.88 -9.91
N ALA A 206 9.44 -3.94 -9.57
CA ALA A 206 9.75 -5.27 -10.08
C ALA A 206 9.22 -5.46 -11.51
N VAL A 207 7.98 -5.04 -11.77
CA VAL A 207 7.33 -5.22 -13.07
C VAL A 207 6.34 -4.10 -13.42
N ARG A 208 6.09 -3.92 -14.72
CA ARG A 208 4.96 -3.16 -15.30
C ARG A 208 3.70 -4.00 -15.53
N ALA A 209 3.69 -5.29 -15.23
CA ALA A 209 2.47 -6.08 -15.37
C ALA A 209 1.43 -5.72 -14.28
N ASP A 210 0.16 -5.67 -14.66
CA ASP A 210 -0.97 -5.55 -13.72
C ASP A 210 -1.24 -6.93 -13.07
N LEU A 211 -0.46 -7.24 -12.03
CA LEU A 211 -0.56 -8.50 -11.28
C LEU A 211 -1.29 -8.29 -9.97
N PHE A 212 -2.12 -9.27 -9.59
CA PHE A 212 -2.76 -9.28 -8.29
C PHE A 212 -1.74 -9.58 -7.19
N VAL A 213 -1.70 -8.71 -6.17
CA VAL A 213 -0.86 -8.85 -4.99
C VAL A 213 -1.80 -9.05 -3.78
N PRO A 214 -1.79 -10.23 -3.13
CA PRO A 214 -2.70 -10.53 -2.02
C PRO A 214 -2.65 -9.52 -0.86
N SER A 215 -1.52 -8.84 -0.63
CA SER A 215 -1.43 -7.78 0.38
C SER A 215 -2.30 -6.56 0.08
N ALA A 216 -2.82 -6.38 -1.13
CA ALA A 216 -3.85 -5.39 -1.43
C ALA A 216 -5.13 -5.64 -0.62
N CYS A 217 -5.40 -6.90 -0.26
CA CYS A 217 -6.52 -7.30 0.58
C CYS A 217 -6.31 -7.01 2.07
N PHE A 218 -5.11 -6.64 2.49
CA PHE A 218 -4.78 -6.48 3.90
C PHE A 218 -5.53 -5.28 4.52
N THR A 219 -6.21 -5.58 5.63
CA THR A 219 -6.95 -4.66 6.49
C THR A 219 -6.14 -4.33 7.73
N ALA A 220 -6.43 -3.21 8.38
CA ALA A 220 -5.57 -2.73 9.46
C ALA A 220 -5.61 -3.60 10.71
N PRO A 221 -6.78 -4.02 11.23
CA PRO A 221 -6.85 -4.88 12.41
C PRO A 221 -6.05 -6.15 12.22
N GLU A 222 -6.19 -6.80 11.07
CA GLU A 222 -5.70 -8.15 10.84
C GLU A 222 -4.19 -8.13 10.59
N THR A 223 -3.66 -7.09 9.94
CA THR A 223 -2.27 -7.08 9.45
C THR A 223 -1.37 -6.01 10.05
N LEU A 224 -1.92 -4.98 10.70
CA LEU A 224 -1.14 -3.84 11.19
C LEU A 224 -1.36 -3.57 12.68
N GLY A 225 -2.57 -3.81 13.19
CA GLY A 225 -2.95 -3.54 14.57
C GLY A 225 -3.29 -2.08 14.88
N PHE A 226 -3.43 -1.24 13.87
CA PHE A 226 -3.78 0.17 14.03
C PHE A 226 -4.51 0.71 12.80
N SER A 227 -5.39 1.69 12.99
CA SER A 227 -6.17 2.32 11.93
C SER A 227 -5.30 2.92 10.83
N ARG A 228 -5.91 3.28 9.70
CA ARG A 228 -5.29 4.28 8.81
C ARG A 228 -4.88 5.52 9.61
N GLY A 229 -3.82 6.19 9.17
CA GLY A 229 -3.48 7.49 9.73
C GLY A 229 -4.59 8.50 9.52
N PHE A 230 -4.56 9.55 10.30
CA PHE A 230 -5.41 10.71 10.12
C PHE A 230 -4.70 11.98 10.62
N ALA A 231 -5.00 13.08 9.97
CA ALA A 231 -4.37 14.36 10.22
C ALA A 231 -4.99 15.03 11.44
N LEU A 232 -4.15 15.47 12.39
CA LEU A 232 -4.52 16.23 13.60
C LEU A 232 -4.43 17.75 13.36
N GLY A 233 -3.74 18.53 14.19
CA GLY A 233 -3.38 19.94 13.91
C GLY A 233 -2.19 20.10 12.96
N GLU A 234 -2.00 21.32 12.42
CA GLU A 234 -0.98 21.61 11.37
C GLU A 234 0.44 21.19 11.74
N ASN A 235 0.84 21.37 13.00
CA ASN A 235 2.17 21.03 13.51
C ASN A 235 2.17 19.77 14.39
N GLU A 236 1.11 18.97 14.31
CA GLU A 236 1.00 17.70 15.02
C GLU A 236 1.33 16.54 14.09
N MET A 237 2.05 15.58 14.66
CA MET A 237 2.22 14.26 14.06
C MET A 237 0.84 13.64 13.83
N PHE A 238 0.67 12.93 12.72
CA PHE A 238 -0.60 12.31 12.39
C PHE A 238 -0.95 11.22 13.39
N GLY A 239 -2.25 11.07 13.63
CA GLY A 239 -2.80 10.12 14.58
C GLY A 239 -3.07 8.76 13.97
N VAL A 240 -3.05 7.73 14.80
CA VAL A 240 -3.66 6.42 14.56
C VAL A 240 -4.39 5.96 15.82
N TYR A 241 -5.40 5.10 15.66
CA TYR A 241 -5.94 4.32 16.77
C TYR A 241 -5.31 2.94 16.76
N GLU A 242 -4.86 2.45 17.92
CA GLU A 242 -4.50 1.04 18.07
C GLU A 242 -5.76 0.18 18.12
N PHE A 243 -5.65 -1.06 17.68
CA PHE A 243 -6.75 -2.02 17.67
C PHE A 243 -6.52 -3.12 18.71
N PRO A 244 -7.60 -3.65 19.34
CA PRO A 244 -7.47 -4.74 20.30
C PRO A 244 -6.70 -5.93 19.73
N SER A 245 -5.82 -6.52 20.54
CA SER A 245 -4.99 -7.67 20.13
C SER A 245 -5.82 -8.86 19.63
N ALA A 246 -7.06 -9.00 20.09
CA ALA A 246 -7.99 -10.04 19.65
C ALA A 246 -8.43 -9.92 18.18
N LEU A 247 -8.23 -8.76 17.53
CA LEU A 247 -8.53 -8.55 16.12
C LEU A 247 -7.33 -8.84 15.21
N LEU A 248 -6.13 -9.00 15.79
CA LEU A 248 -4.91 -9.28 15.02
C LEU A 248 -4.95 -10.70 14.45
N LYS A 249 -4.39 -10.87 13.25
CA LYS A 249 -4.29 -12.17 12.58
C LYS A 249 -2.81 -12.50 12.33
N PRO A 250 -2.04 -12.91 13.35
CA PRO A 250 -0.60 -13.18 13.23
C PRO A 250 -0.26 -14.19 12.14
N LEU A 251 -1.16 -15.15 11.88
CA LEU A 251 -1.01 -16.12 10.79
C LEU A 251 -0.91 -15.46 9.41
N TRP A 252 -1.61 -14.34 9.16
CA TRP A 252 -1.58 -13.67 7.86
C TRP A 252 -0.20 -13.05 7.60
N LEU A 253 0.39 -12.46 8.64
CA LEU A 253 1.73 -11.88 8.56
C LEU A 253 2.77 -12.97 8.40
N GLN A 254 2.66 -14.05 9.17
CA GLN A 254 3.53 -15.20 9.05
C GLN A 254 3.49 -15.76 7.62
N LYS A 255 2.29 -16.07 7.10
CA LYS A 255 2.12 -16.55 5.72
C LYS A 255 2.67 -15.58 4.68
N TRP A 256 2.51 -14.27 4.91
CA TRP A 256 3.08 -13.26 4.02
C TRP A 256 4.61 -13.26 4.02
N LEU A 257 5.25 -13.44 5.18
CA LEU A 257 6.72 -13.51 5.27
C LEU A 257 7.26 -14.82 4.66
N GLU A 258 6.56 -15.93 4.85
CA GLU A 258 6.88 -17.27 4.31
C GLU A 258 6.87 -17.30 2.76
N VAL A 259 6.33 -16.29 2.08
CA VAL A 259 6.42 -16.22 0.60
C VAL A 259 7.87 -16.21 0.12
N LEU A 260 8.82 -15.70 0.92
CA LEU A 260 10.25 -15.68 0.56
C LEU A 260 10.89 -17.07 0.54
N ASP A 261 10.28 -18.06 1.20
CA ASP A 261 10.73 -19.45 1.21
C ASP A 261 10.38 -20.19 -0.08
N ALA A 262 9.41 -19.67 -0.85
CA ALA A 262 9.07 -20.20 -2.16
C ALA A 262 10.16 -19.88 -3.20
N ALA A 263 10.46 -20.87 -4.04
CA ALA A 263 11.33 -20.67 -5.20
C ALA A 263 10.72 -19.57 -6.11
N PRO A 264 11.47 -18.51 -6.44
CA PRO A 264 10.93 -17.39 -7.20
C PRO A 264 10.55 -17.82 -8.61
N ALA A 265 9.32 -17.51 -9.02
CA ALA A 265 8.85 -17.74 -10.38
C ALA A 265 9.46 -16.69 -11.34
N PRO A 266 9.66 -17.03 -12.62
CA PRO A 266 10.02 -16.05 -13.64
C PRO A 266 8.98 -14.93 -13.70
N LEU A 267 9.45 -13.69 -13.75
CA LEU A 267 8.59 -12.52 -13.88
C LEU A 267 8.18 -12.32 -15.34
N PRO A 268 6.97 -11.80 -15.60
CA PRO A 268 6.59 -11.37 -16.94
C PRO A 268 7.53 -10.27 -17.45
N PRO A 269 7.65 -10.09 -18.77
CA PRO A 269 8.44 -9.00 -19.34
C PRO A 269 8.04 -7.64 -18.75
N ASP A 270 9.02 -6.77 -18.46
CA ASP A 270 8.80 -5.39 -18.01
C ASP A 270 8.41 -4.47 -19.18
N GLU A 271 7.32 -4.84 -19.87
CA GLU A 271 6.78 -4.08 -20.99
C GLU A 271 5.68 -3.14 -20.51
N GLY A 272 5.80 -1.85 -20.87
CA GLY A 272 4.75 -0.87 -20.59
C GLY A 272 3.62 -0.99 -21.62
N ALA A 273 2.38 -1.03 -21.16
CA ALA A 273 1.23 -0.90 -22.05
C ALA A 273 1.06 0.56 -22.49
N GLN A 274 0.96 0.81 -23.81
CA GLN A 274 0.38 2.06 -24.32
C GLN A 274 -1.13 2.00 -24.12
N THR A 275 -1.71 2.98 -23.45
CA THR A 275 -3.09 2.89 -22.96
C THR A 275 -3.86 4.18 -23.10
N GLU A 276 -5.17 4.05 -23.32
CA GLU A 276 -6.08 5.17 -23.20
C GLU A 276 -6.16 5.63 -21.73
N ALA A 277 -6.46 6.91 -21.50
CA ALA A 277 -6.75 7.38 -20.14
C ALA A 277 -8.12 6.84 -19.68
N PRO A 278 -8.23 6.25 -18.48
CA PRO A 278 -9.52 5.85 -17.94
C PRO A 278 -10.38 7.09 -17.62
N PRO A 279 -11.72 6.97 -17.68
CA PRO A 279 -12.61 8.02 -17.18
C PRO A 279 -12.32 8.37 -15.71
N PRO A 280 -12.54 9.62 -15.26
CA PRO A 280 -12.20 10.05 -13.90
C PRO A 280 -12.85 9.23 -12.77
N ASN A 281 -14.05 8.71 -13.03
CA ASN A 281 -14.83 7.88 -12.12
C ASN A 281 -14.55 6.37 -12.26
N VAL A 282 -13.54 5.98 -13.03
CA VAL A 282 -13.10 4.59 -13.16
C VAL A 282 -11.76 4.42 -12.44
N ARG A 283 -11.67 3.39 -11.63
CA ARG A 283 -10.41 2.89 -11.07
C ARG A 283 -9.95 1.70 -11.90
N VAL A 284 -8.67 1.67 -12.20
CA VAL A 284 -8.04 0.67 -13.07
C VAL A 284 -6.86 0.07 -12.35
N ASP A 285 -6.45 -1.11 -12.81
CA ASP A 285 -5.40 -1.94 -12.22
C ASP A 285 -5.93 -2.74 -11.01
N VAL A 286 -5.63 -4.04 -10.96
CA VAL A 286 -6.36 -5.00 -10.11
C VAL A 286 -6.24 -4.70 -8.61
N ASN A 287 -5.07 -4.25 -8.18
CA ASN A 287 -4.86 -3.93 -6.77
C ASN A 287 -5.58 -2.64 -6.35
N GLU A 288 -5.73 -1.68 -7.27
CA GLU A 288 -6.56 -0.49 -7.03
C GLU A 288 -8.05 -0.85 -6.98
N VAL A 289 -8.52 -1.79 -7.80
CA VAL A 289 -9.89 -2.32 -7.74
C VAL A 289 -10.16 -3.00 -6.41
N VAL A 290 -9.22 -3.81 -5.90
CA VAL A 290 -9.33 -4.44 -4.57
C VAL A 290 -9.38 -3.39 -3.47
N ARG A 291 -8.56 -2.32 -3.54
CA ARG A 291 -8.63 -1.23 -2.56
C ARG A 291 -9.90 -0.40 -2.70
N ALA A 292 -10.45 -0.25 -3.90
CA ALA A 292 -11.75 0.36 -4.07
C ALA A 292 -12.82 -0.44 -3.33
N LEU A 293 -12.85 -1.78 -3.50
CA LEU A 293 -13.76 -2.68 -2.78
C LEU A 293 -13.61 -2.60 -1.27
N ILE A 294 -12.38 -2.58 -0.74
CA ILE A 294 -12.17 -2.56 0.72
C ILE A 294 -12.65 -1.24 1.32
N ASN A 295 -12.36 -0.13 0.64
CA ASN A 295 -12.46 1.20 1.23
C ASN A 295 -13.73 1.97 0.86
N ARG A 296 -14.42 1.54 -0.20
CA ARG A 296 -15.57 2.20 -0.82
C ARG A 296 -16.47 1.15 -1.46
N ASP A 297 -17.62 1.57 -1.97
CA ASP A 297 -18.54 0.69 -2.70
C ASP A 297 -18.56 1.05 -4.20
N PRO A 298 -17.74 0.38 -5.04
CA PRO A 298 -17.87 0.54 -6.48
C PRO A 298 -19.23 0.01 -6.96
N ARG A 299 -19.79 0.66 -7.99
CA ARG A 299 -21.06 0.26 -8.60
C ARG A 299 -20.98 -1.08 -9.31
N GLU A 300 -19.88 -1.33 -10.00
CA GLU A 300 -19.60 -2.61 -10.68
C GLU A 300 -18.11 -2.77 -10.94
N ILE A 301 -17.69 -4.03 -11.15
CA ILE A 301 -16.33 -4.41 -11.53
C ILE A 301 -16.34 -5.04 -12.90
N TRP A 302 -15.30 -4.76 -13.69
CA TRP A 302 -15.02 -5.38 -14.97
C TRP A 302 -13.70 -6.13 -14.89
N LEU A 303 -13.72 -7.42 -15.23
CA LEU A 303 -12.54 -8.27 -15.34
C LEU A 303 -12.33 -8.68 -16.80
N CYS A 304 -11.08 -8.67 -17.24
CA CYS A 304 -10.70 -9.16 -18.58
C CYS A 304 -10.87 -10.69 -18.69
N ASP A 305 -10.73 -11.39 -17.57
CA ASP A 305 -10.81 -12.83 -17.52
C ASP A 305 -12.26 -13.33 -17.50
N GLU A 306 -12.45 -14.50 -18.09
CA GLU A 306 -13.65 -15.30 -17.92
C GLU A 306 -13.78 -15.80 -16.47
N GLU A 307 -15.00 -16.05 -16.03
CA GLU A 307 -15.31 -16.38 -14.63
C GLU A 307 -14.47 -17.53 -14.07
N LEU A 308 -14.30 -18.61 -14.86
CA LEU A 308 -13.52 -19.78 -14.42
C LEU A 308 -12.04 -19.45 -14.22
N ALA A 309 -11.47 -18.56 -15.03
CA ALA A 309 -10.08 -18.12 -14.89
C ALA A 309 -9.93 -17.18 -13.69
N ALA A 310 -10.80 -16.18 -13.59
CA ALA A 310 -10.81 -15.23 -12.48
C ALA A 310 -10.96 -15.92 -11.11
N ARG A 311 -11.79 -16.97 -11.01
CA ARG A 311 -11.94 -17.76 -9.78
C ARG A 311 -10.66 -18.43 -9.30
N LYS A 312 -9.69 -18.68 -10.18
CA LYS A 312 -8.43 -19.34 -9.81
C LYS A 312 -7.42 -18.38 -9.20
N HIS A 313 -7.35 -17.13 -9.66
CA HIS A 313 -6.28 -16.22 -9.24
C HIS A 313 -6.76 -14.89 -8.64
N LEU A 314 -8.05 -14.57 -8.73
CA LEU A 314 -8.70 -13.40 -8.11
C LEU A 314 -9.74 -13.80 -7.06
N ALA A 315 -9.63 -14.98 -6.46
CA ALA A 315 -10.59 -15.48 -5.48
C ALA A 315 -10.86 -14.48 -4.32
N PRO A 316 -9.85 -13.80 -3.73
CA PRO A 316 -10.11 -12.78 -2.72
C PRO A 316 -10.92 -11.58 -3.23
N LEU A 317 -10.63 -11.09 -4.45
CA LEU A 317 -11.38 -9.99 -5.07
C LEU A 317 -12.85 -10.39 -5.27
N LEU A 318 -13.09 -11.61 -5.80
CA LEU A 318 -14.45 -12.11 -6.04
C LEU A 318 -15.22 -12.31 -4.73
N HIS A 319 -14.54 -12.77 -3.67
CA HIS A 319 -15.15 -12.91 -2.35
C HIS A 319 -15.55 -11.55 -1.77
N LEU A 320 -14.67 -10.55 -1.85
CA LEU A 320 -14.96 -9.18 -1.42
C LEU A 320 -16.12 -8.57 -2.21
N ALA A 321 -16.15 -8.76 -3.53
CA ALA A 321 -17.25 -8.28 -4.37
C ALA A 321 -18.59 -8.90 -3.96
N LYS A 322 -18.61 -10.23 -3.68
CA LYS A 322 -19.79 -10.93 -3.18
C LYS A 322 -20.24 -10.38 -1.81
N LEU A 323 -19.31 -10.24 -0.87
CA LEU A 323 -19.58 -9.74 0.48
C LEU A 323 -20.20 -8.33 0.45
N ARG A 324 -19.77 -7.50 -0.50
CA ARG A 324 -20.24 -6.12 -0.69
C ARG A 324 -21.42 -5.99 -1.65
N SER A 325 -21.94 -7.11 -2.17
CA SER A 325 -23.00 -7.13 -3.19
C SER A 325 -22.66 -6.29 -4.44
N VAL A 326 -21.38 -6.22 -4.81
CA VAL A 326 -20.90 -5.52 -6.00
C VAL A 326 -20.93 -6.48 -7.20
N PRO A 327 -21.65 -6.15 -8.28
CA PRO A 327 -21.69 -6.99 -9.47
C PRO A 327 -20.34 -7.02 -10.20
N VAL A 328 -19.97 -8.21 -10.69
CA VAL A 328 -18.74 -8.44 -11.47
C VAL A 328 -19.12 -8.86 -12.89
N ARG A 329 -18.55 -8.20 -13.90
CA ARG A 329 -18.64 -8.61 -15.30
C ARG A 329 -17.32 -9.22 -15.75
N PHE A 330 -17.38 -10.47 -16.18
CA PHE A 330 -16.27 -11.23 -16.73
C PHE A 330 -16.16 -11.03 -18.25
N GLY A 331 -15.00 -11.34 -18.82
CA GLY A 331 -14.77 -11.25 -20.27
C GLY A 331 -14.89 -9.84 -20.85
N SER A 332 -14.65 -8.80 -20.03
CA SER A 332 -14.80 -7.41 -20.44
C SER A 332 -13.54 -6.90 -21.14
N GLU A 333 -13.68 -6.36 -22.34
CA GLU A 333 -12.58 -5.71 -23.08
C GLU A 333 -12.23 -4.31 -22.55
N LYS A 334 -13.07 -3.73 -21.67
CA LYS A 334 -12.86 -2.35 -21.18
C LYS A 334 -11.51 -2.16 -20.48
N PRO A 335 -11.11 -2.98 -19.48
CA PRO A 335 -9.86 -2.75 -18.77
C PRO A 335 -8.63 -2.89 -19.67
N ARG A 336 -8.68 -3.76 -20.70
CA ARG A 336 -7.60 -3.92 -21.68
C ARG A 336 -7.26 -2.62 -22.41
N ARG A 337 -8.26 -1.78 -22.71
CA ARG A 337 -8.06 -0.46 -23.35
C ARG A 337 -7.22 0.49 -22.49
N TRP A 338 -7.24 0.27 -21.17
CA TRP A 338 -6.47 1.02 -20.18
C TRP A 338 -5.22 0.26 -19.70
N GLY A 339 -4.89 -0.88 -20.33
CA GLY A 339 -3.76 -1.75 -20.02
C GLY A 339 -3.87 -2.44 -18.66
N ALA A 340 -5.09 -2.64 -18.18
CA ALA A 340 -5.36 -3.30 -16.91
C ALA A 340 -6.06 -4.65 -17.16
N ILE A 341 -5.99 -5.55 -16.17
CA ILE A 341 -6.78 -6.79 -16.15
C ILE A 341 -8.13 -6.59 -15.43
N ALA A 342 -8.26 -5.50 -14.68
CA ALA A 342 -9.46 -5.17 -13.92
C ALA A 342 -9.71 -3.66 -13.87
N ALA A 343 -10.99 -3.30 -13.78
CA ALA A 343 -11.41 -1.94 -13.51
C ALA A 343 -12.71 -1.91 -12.68
N ALA A 344 -12.91 -0.84 -11.91
CA ALA A 344 -14.08 -0.62 -11.09
C ALA A 344 -14.74 0.72 -11.46
N GLN A 345 -16.05 0.68 -11.68
CA GLN A 345 -16.86 1.86 -11.85
C GLN A 345 -17.21 2.41 -10.46
N MET A 346 -16.72 3.60 -10.12
CA MET A 346 -17.09 4.27 -8.88
C MET A 346 -18.49 4.90 -9.01
N ALA A 347 -19.17 5.04 -7.86
CA ALA A 347 -20.46 5.74 -7.75
C ALA A 347 -20.35 7.22 -8.14
#